data_AF-C4Z803-F1
#
_entry.id   AF-C4Z803-F1
#
_cell.length_a   1.000
_cell.length_b   1.000
_cell.length_c   1.000
_cell.angle_alpha   90.00
_cell.angle_beta   90.00
_cell.angle_gamma   90.00
#
_symmetry.space_group_name_H-M   'P 1'
#
loop_
_entity.id
_entity.type
_entity.pdbx_description
1 polymer ?
#
loop_
_entity_poly.entity_id
_entity_poly.type
_entity_poly.pdbx_seq_one_letter_code
_entity_poly.pdbx_strand_id
1 'polypeptide(L)'
;MWKIFFTYRDKSKCTVKGKGIITPELAVKYYYRYGLYAAESIYQQYPKKDHEPVPLEEKMRELGVDATEMKTAVLQAETLLDRMQEKGE
;
A
#
# COMPACT_ATOMS: atom_id res chain seq x y z
N MET A 1 3.42 18.45 -0.59
CA MET A 1 2.28 17.73 0.02
C MET A 1 2.06 16.51 -0.83
N TRP A 2 1.69 15.40 -0.23
CA TRP A 2 1.38 14.18 -0.96
C TRP A 2 0.05 13.60 -0.49
N LYS A 3 -0.57 12.79 -1.34
CA LYS A 3 -1.73 11.96 -1.00
C LYS A 3 -1.52 10.54 -1.51
N ILE A 4 -2.09 9.56 -0.81
CA ILE A 4 -2.29 8.21 -1.32
C ILE A 4 -3.78 7.93 -1.30
N PHE A 5 -4.28 7.47 -2.44
CA PHE A 5 -5.66 7.04 -2.63
C PHE A 5 -5.69 5.52 -2.64
N PHE A 6 -6.53 4.93 -1.79
CA PHE A 6 -6.79 3.50 -1.77
C PHE A 6 -8.23 3.26 -2.20
N THR A 7 -8.43 2.39 -3.18
CA THR A 7 -9.74 1.92 -3.63
C THR A 7 -9.84 0.43 -3.36
N TYR A 8 -10.89 0.01 -2.67
CA TYR A 8 -11.15 -1.39 -2.34
C TYR A 8 -12.16 -2.02 -3.32
N ARG A 9 -12.27 -3.36 -3.32
CA ARG A 9 -13.14 -4.09 -4.26
C ARG A 9 -14.62 -3.73 -4.11
N ASP A 10 -15.05 -3.38 -2.90
CA ASP A 10 -16.39 -2.90 -2.60
C ASP A 10 -16.63 -1.43 -3.01
N LYS A 11 -15.67 -0.82 -3.71
CA LYS A 11 -15.63 0.60 -4.12
C LYS A 11 -15.49 1.58 -2.97
N SER A 12 -15.32 1.12 -1.73
CA SER A 12 -14.97 2.00 -0.62
C SER A 12 -13.59 2.62 -0.87
N LYS A 13 -13.37 3.81 -0.29
CA LYS A 13 -12.17 4.61 -0.54
C LYS A 13 -11.56 5.09 0.77
N CYS A 14 -10.24 5.04 0.85
CA CYS A 14 -9.47 5.65 1.92
C CYS A 14 -8.46 6.63 1.30
N THR A 15 -8.21 7.76 1.97
CA THR A 15 -7.20 8.72 1.52
C THR A 15 -6.35 9.16 2.70
N VAL A 16 -5.04 8.96 2.57
CA VAL A 16 -4.04 9.49 3.50
C VAL A 16 -3.29 10.64 2.85
N LYS A 17 -2.88 11.61 3.66
CA LYS A 17 -2.20 12.82 3.19
C LYS A 17 -1.05 13.19 4.13
N GLY A 18 -0.03 13.85 3.58
CA GLY A 18 1.09 14.36 4.36
C GLY A 18 1.74 15.58 3.73
N LYS A 19 2.59 16.25 4.52
CA LYS A 19 3.37 17.41 4.07
C LYS A 19 4.70 16.96 3.46
N GLY A 20 5.33 17.84 2.68
CA GLY A 20 6.63 17.57 2.05
C GLY A 20 6.57 16.46 0.99
N ILE A 21 7.61 15.63 0.99
CA ILE A 21 7.78 14.39 0.22
C ILE A 21 7.55 13.22 1.19
N ILE A 22 6.92 12.15 0.71
CA ILE A 22 6.71 10.95 1.52
C ILE A 22 8.06 10.28 1.86
N THR A 23 8.21 9.79 3.10
CA THR A 23 9.37 8.99 3.49
C THR A 23 9.14 7.51 3.18
N PRO A 24 10.21 6.70 2.98
CA PRO A 24 10.08 5.25 2.80
C PRO A 24 9.27 4.58 3.92
N GLU A 25 9.53 4.98 5.17
CA GLU A 25 8.84 4.47 6.37
C GLU A 25 7.33 4.71 6.34
N LEU A 26 6.92 5.92 5.91
CA LEU A 26 5.51 6.26 5.78
C LEU A 26 4.87 5.50 4.62
N ALA A 27 5.58 5.32 3.50
CA ALA A 27 5.09 4.55 2.37
C ALA A 27 4.82 3.09 2.78
N VAL A 28 5.77 2.45 3.46
CA VAL A 28 5.63 1.10 4.03
C VAL A 28 4.45 1.04 5.01
N LYS A 29 4.40 1.97 5.98
CA LYS A 29 3.33 2.00 6.98
C LYS A 29 1.94 2.05 6.35
N TYR A 30 1.74 2.91 5.35
CA TYR A 30 0.43 3.04 4.71
C TYR A 30 0.12 1.91 3.73
N TYR A 31 1.15 1.36 3.08
CA TYR A 31 1.00 0.14 2.27
C TYR A 31 0.49 -1.02 3.12
N TYR A 32 1.13 -1.31 4.24
CA TYR A 32 0.68 -2.38 5.15
C TYR A 32 -0.72 -2.15 5.69
N ARG A 33 -1.00 -0.93 6.16
CA ARG A 33 -2.26 -0.65 6.85
C ARG A 33 -3.47 -0.59 5.92
N TYR A 34 -3.27 -0.18 4.67
CA TYR A 34 -4.36 0.11 3.75
C TYR A 34 -4.17 -0.49 2.36
N GLY A 35 -2.94 -0.51 1.84
CA GLY A 35 -2.61 -0.95 0.48
C GLY A 35 -2.63 -2.46 0.27
N LEU A 36 -2.30 -3.27 1.27
CA LEU A 36 -2.19 -4.73 1.15
C LEU A 36 -3.51 -5.37 0.65
N TYR A 37 -4.64 -4.83 1.10
CA TYR A 37 -5.99 -5.29 0.73
C TYR A 37 -6.70 -4.36 -0.27
N ALA A 38 -6.07 -3.26 -0.67
CA ALA A 38 -6.63 -2.38 -1.67
C ALA A 38 -6.64 -3.07 -3.05
N ALA A 39 -7.69 -2.83 -3.82
CA ALA A 39 -7.71 -3.21 -5.23
C ALA A 39 -6.79 -2.29 -6.06
N GLU A 40 -6.67 -1.03 -5.64
CA GLU A 40 -5.80 -0.03 -6.26
C GLU A 40 -5.24 0.91 -5.20
N SER A 41 -3.96 1.28 -5.34
CA SER A 41 -3.31 2.30 -4.51
C SER A 41 -2.51 3.27 -5.36
N ILE A 42 -2.91 4.55 -5.36
CA ILE A 42 -2.30 5.61 -6.18
C ILE A 42 -1.65 6.67 -5.30
N TYR A 43 -0.37 6.93 -5.52
CA TYR A 43 0.39 8.02 -4.93
C TYR A 43 0.34 9.27 -5.81
N GLN A 44 0.15 10.45 -5.20
CA GLN A 44 0.18 11.73 -5.88
C GLN A 44 0.98 12.75 -5.06
N GLN A 45 2.10 13.23 -5.64
CA GLN A 45 2.82 14.40 -5.13
C GLN A 45 2.16 15.69 -5.64
N TYR A 46 2.14 16.73 -4.83
CA TYR A 46 1.64 18.06 -5.20
C TYR A 46 2.79 19.07 -5.29
N PRO A 47 2.68 20.05 -6.20
CA PRO A 47 1.51 20.35 -7.05
C PRO A 47 1.31 19.38 -8.22
N LYS A 48 0.05 19.09 -8.59
CA LYS A 48 -0.30 18.06 -9.60
C LYS A 48 0.28 18.34 -10.99
N LYS A 49 0.42 19.61 -11.35
CA LYS A 49 0.93 20.02 -12.66
C LYS A 49 2.38 19.58 -12.91
N ASP A 50 3.14 19.37 -11.85
CA ASP A 50 4.57 19.06 -11.91
C ASP A 50 4.85 17.57 -11.62
N HIS A 51 3.81 16.81 -11.24
CA HIS A 51 3.94 15.43 -10.78
C HIS A 51 2.74 14.60 -11.21
N GLU A 52 2.97 13.57 -12.03
CA GLU A 52 1.93 12.62 -12.40
C GLU A 52 1.59 11.68 -11.22
N PRO A 53 0.33 11.21 -11.14
CA PRO A 53 -0.02 10.15 -10.21
C PRO A 53 0.62 8.83 -10.64
N VAL A 54 1.19 8.10 -9.68
CA VAL A 54 1.84 6.81 -9.91
C VAL A 54 1.32 5.76 -8.93
N PRO A 55 1.38 4.46 -9.24
CA PRO A 55 1.08 3.42 -8.26
C PRO A 55 1.94 3.56 -7.00
N LEU A 56 1.38 3.28 -5.82
CA LEU A 56 2.13 3.37 -4.56
C LEU A 56 3.35 2.43 -4.56
N GLU A 57 3.21 1.22 -5.11
CA GLU A 57 4.30 0.23 -5.21
C GLU A 57 5.45 0.74 -6.09
N GLU A 58 5.13 1.44 -7.19
CA GLU A 58 6.14 2.10 -8.02
C GLU A 58 6.86 3.20 -7.23
N LYS A 59 6.11 4.01 -6.48
CA LYS A 59 6.72 5.03 -5.62
C LYS A 59 7.60 4.43 -4.53
N MET A 60 7.22 3.29 -3.96
CA MET A 60 8.03 2.57 -2.98
C MET A 60 9.33 2.07 -3.59
N ARG A 61 9.29 1.54 -4.82
CA ARG A 61 10.49 1.13 -5.56
C ARG A 61 11.45 2.29 -5.83
N GLU A 62 10.92 3.46 -6.20
CA GLU A 62 11.74 4.69 -6.34
C GLU A 62 12.43 5.10 -5.02
N LEU A 63 11.80 4.79 -3.89
CA LEU A 63 12.32 5.05 -2.55
C LEU A 63 13.25 3.93 -2.04
N GLY A 64 13.57 2.94 -2.88
CA GLY A 64 14.43 1.80 -2.51
C GLY A 64 13.73 0.73 -1.68
N VAL A 65 12.41 0.66 -1.71
CA VAL A 65 11.61 -0.34 -0.98
C VAL A 65 10.97 -1.31 -1.99
N ASP A 66 11.35 -2.59 -1.92
CA ASP A 66 10.63 -3.64 -2.63
C ASP A 66 9.47 -4.18 -1.76
N ALA A 67 8.24 -3.87 -2.17
CA ALA A 67 7.04 -4.31 -1.46
C ALA A 67 6.57 -5.72 -1.88
N THR A 68 7.16 -6.29 -2.95
CA THR A 68 6.68 -7.52 -3.59
C THR A 68 6.93 -8.74 -2.70
N GLU A 69 8.17 -8.86 -2.18
CA GLU A 69 8.55 -9.94 -1.28
C GLU A 69 7.75 -9.86 0.03
N MET A 70 7.60 -8.65 0.57
CA MET A 70 6.82 -8.38 1.79
C MET A 70 5.36 -8.80 1.64
N LYS A 71 4.70 -8.40 0.55
CA LYS A 71 3.29 -8.76 0.29
C LYS A 71 3.13 -10.27 0.18
N THR A 72 4.03 -10.93 -0.53
CA THR A 72 4.01 -12.39 -0.70
C THR A 72 4.14 -13.10 0.63
N ALA A 73 5.06 -12.67 1.49
CA ALA A 73 5.28 -13.27 2.80
C ALA A 73 4.04 -13.13 3.71
N VAL A 74 3.40 -11.97 3.73
CA VAL A 74 2.17 -11.74 4.52
C VAL A 74 1.04 -12.66 4.06
N LEU A 75 0.77 -12.70 2.75
CA LEU A 75 -0.30 -13.54 2.20
C LEU A 75 -0.04 -15.04 2.44
N GLN A 76 1.21 -15.48 2.36
CA GLN A 76 1.60 -16.86 2.68
C GLN A 76 1.39 -17.18 4.17
N ALA A 77 1.74 -16.25 5.07
CA ALA A 77 1.52 -16.41 6.50
C ALA A 77 0.04 -16.48 6.86
N GLU A 78 -0.80 -15.64 6.25
CA GLU A 78 -2.26 -15.68 6.43
C GLU A 78 -2.85 -17.01 5.95
N THR A 79 -2.43 -17.49 4.78
CA THR A 79 -2.86 -18.79 4.24
C THR A 79 -2.40 -19.97 5.12
N LEU A 80 -1.26 -19.85 5.80
CA LEU A 80 -0.80 -20.85 6.76
C LEU A 80 -1.66 -20.84 8.04
N LEU A 81 -1.99 -19.65 8.54
CA LEU A 81 -2.78 -19.49 9.75
C LEU A 81 -4.21 -20.05 9.56
N ASP A 82 -4.84 -19.74 8.44
CA ASP A 82 -6.18 -20.22 8.07
C ASP A 82 -6.23 -21.76 8.09
N ARG A 83 -5.27 -22.42 7.44
CA ARG A 83 -5.14 -23.89 7.42
C ARG A 83 -4.88 -24.52 8.79
N MET A 84 -4.28 -23.78 9.73
CA MET A 84 -4.07 -24.26 11.10
C MET A 84 -5.36 -24.17 11.92
N GLN A 85 -6.22 -23.18 11.64
CA GLN A 85 -7.50 -23.00 12.31
C GLN A 85 -8.51 -24.05 11.85
N GLU A 86 -8.53 -24.39 10.55
CA GLU A 86 -9.42 -25.44 10.00
C GLU A 86 -9.09 -26.87 10.50
N LYS A 87 -7.88 -27.12 10.98
CA LYS A 87 -7.46 -28.43 11.51
C LYS A 87 -7.69 -28.59 13.02
N GLY A 88 -8.20 -27.56 13.68
CA GLY A 88 -8.46 -27.54 15.12
C GLY A 88 -9.91 -27.81 15.53
N GLU A 89 -10.82 -28.00 14.56
CA GLU A 89 -12.24 -28.35 14.77
C GLU A 89 -12.52 -29.83 14.52
#